data_AF-A0A7V1JL48-F1
#
_entry.id   AF-A0A7V1JL48-F1
#
_cell.length_a   1.000
_cell.length_b   1.000
_cell.length_c   1.000
_cell.angle_alpha   90.00
_cell.angle_beta   90.00
_cell.angle_gamma   90.00
#
_symmetry.space_group_name_H-M   'P 1'
#
loop_
_entity.id
_entity.type
_entity.pdbx_description
1 polymer ?
#
loop_
_entity_poly.entity_id
_entity_poly.type
_entity_poly.pdbx_seq_one_letter_code
_entity_poly.pdbx_strand_id
1 'polypeptide(L)'
;MERVMRALGRREEMQGLSPQGDPTSTALRMADKGLLAALIGYLGGTYSANTCIPWFVYDLTHELQETFIATLIGGDSSECATHYDYHTASKKLSLGLSLLLAMNGYKFSVHEVTYERENWNDRYLLRIYRDQDAAERYGVGDLLARVCLQRETFAYEREYEYDLSVDTEQENFAGGSGLLCFHNTPFTNITMDLTPPSTLRDLPVVIGGEVRGETYGEFQHEMDLLNRAFAEVMLEGDARGRVFTFPIPTYNITPEFDWDNPALEPVWAMTSRYGIPYWANFINSDMKPEDARSMCCRLRLDQRELRKRIGGLFAAAPLTGSLGVVTINLPRLGYLAQDEAEFLERLEQLMEVARTSLEIKRKMLELLTEQGLYPYSRHYLQGTRRRFGSYWSNHFSTVGLIGMNEACLNLLGAGIAHPEGKALAVRTLEFMRETLARFQAETEHLYNLEATPAEGASFRLARADKERFPDIITAGTDQAPHYTNSTHLPVSYTDDLF
;
A
#
# COMPACT_ATOMS: atom_id res chain seq x y z
N MET A 1 10.33 46.48 19.53
CA MET A 1 10.12 46.08 18.12
C MET A 1 11.31 45.27 17.58
N GLU A 2 12.53 45.80 17.66
CA GLU A 2 13.76 45.15 17.14
C GLU A 2 14.05 43.75 17.75
N ARG A 3 13.75 43.57 19.05
CA ARG A 3 13.93 42.30 19.77
C ARG A 3 12.91 41.21 19.37
N VAL A 4 11.72 41.61 18.94
CA VAL A 4 10.66 40.70 18.43
C VAL A 4 10.96 40.28 17.00
N MET A 5 11.45 41.20 16.16
CA MET A 5 11.90 40.89 14.80
C MET A 5 13.12 39.95 14.80
N ARG A 6 14.04 40.07 15.77
CA ARG A 6 15.15 39.10 15.94
C ARG A 6 14.67 37.71 16.33
N ALA A 7 13.56 37.57 17.05
CA ALA A 7 13.00 36.27 17.45
C ALA A 7 12.34 35.53 16.28
N LEU A 8 11.87 36.25 15.25
CA LEU A 8 11.31 35.66 14.03
C LEU A 8 12.41 35.15 13.08
N GLY A 9 13.61 35.72 13.13
CA GLY A 9 14.72 35.47 12.19
C GLY A 9 14.92 36.68 11.27
N ARG A 10 16.15 36.90 10.81
CA ARG A 10 16.49 38.06 9.96
C ARG A 10 16.71 37.61 8.53
N ARG A 11 16.15 38.35 7.57
CA ARG A 11 16.43 38.19 6.15
C ARG A 11 17.70 38.98 5.82
N GLU A 12 18.73 38.29 5.37
CA GLU A 12 19.96 38.87 4.85
C GLU A 12 20.00 38.69 3.34
N GLU A 13 20.39 39.74 2.64
CA GLU A 13 20.70 39.68 1.22
C GLU A 13 22.16 39.29 1.08
N MET A 14 22.41 38.20 0.35
CA MET A 14 23.75 37.75 0.02
C MET A 14 23.91 37.69 -1.50
N GLN A 15 25.15 37.84 -1.96
CA GLN A 15 25.47 37.68 -3.35
C GLN A 15 25.31 36.20 -3.73
N GLY A 16 24.37 35.90 -4.63
CA GLY A 16 24.29 34.59 -5.25
C GLY A 16 25.50 34.38 -6.17
N LEU A 17 25.95 33.14 -6.34
CA LEU A 17 27.06 32.78 -7.21
C LEU A 17 26.62 31.65 -8.14
N SER A 18 27.00 31.76 -9.42
CA SER A 18 26.75 30.76 -10.45
C SER A 18 27.65 29.54 -10.22
N PRO A 19 27.41 28.42 -10.92
CA PRO A 19 28.32 27.27 -10.92
C PRO A 19 29.75 27.61 -11.36
N GLN A 20 29.98 28.73 -12.05
CA GLN A 20 31.29 29.21 -12.49
C GLN A 20 31.92 30.22 -11.51
N GLY A 21 31.22 30.53 -10.40
CA GLY A 21 31.66 31.53 -9.43
C GLY A 21 31.30 32.97 -9.82
N ASP A 22 30.50 33.16 -10.87
CA ASP A 22 30.07 34.49 -11.30
C ASP A 22 28.93 35.01 -10.43
N PRO A 23 28.88 36.30 -10.09
CA PRO A 23 27.76 36.89 -9.35
C PRO A 23 26.42 36.68 -10.07
N THR A 24 25.43 36.09 -9.39
CA THR A 24 24.04 35.95 -9.87
C THR A 24 23.12 36.98 -9.21
N SER A 25 21.80 36.80 -9.32
CA SER A 25 20.81 37.55 -8.54
C SER A 25 21.08 37.45 -7.04
N THR A 26 20.67 38.48 -6.31
CA THR A 26 20.75 38.54 -4.85
C THR A 26 19.98 37.37 -4.25
N ALA A 27 20.67 36.50 -3.51
CA ALA A 27 20.06 35.40 -2.79
C ALA A 27 19.63 35.88 -1.39
N LEU A 28 18.48 35.39 -0.92
CA LEU A 28 17.96 35.70 0.40
C LEU A 28 18.31 34.59 1.37
N ARG A 29 19.07 34.92 2.41
CA ARG A 29 19.40 34.01 3.50
C ARG A 29 18.58 34.38 4.74
N MET A 30 17.95 33.39 5.35
CA MET A 30 17.44 33.54 6.72
C MET A 30 18.60 33.34 7.69
N ALA A 31 19.07 34.43 8.31
CA ALA A 31 20.08 34.44 9.35
C ALA A 31 19.45 34.41 10.75
N ASP A 32 20.23 33.94 11.72
CA ASP A 32 19.86 33.69 13.13
C ASP A 32 18.92 32.48 13.38
N LYS A 33 18.97 31.91 14.59
CA LYS A 33 18.10 30.82 15.07
C LYS A 33 16.72 31.35 15.50
N GLY A 34 15.96 31.93 14.58
CA GLY A 34 14.61 32.44 14.83
C GLY A 34 13.50 31.41 14.57
N LEU A 35 12.27 31.71 15.03
CA LEU A 35 11.10 30.85 14.85
C LEU A 35 10.85 30.50 13.38
N LEU A 36 10.99 31.45 12.45
CA LEU A 36 10.76 31.20 11.03
C LEU A 36 11.84 30.28 10.44
N ALA A 37 13.10 30.43 10.86
CA ALA A 37 14.18 29.54 10.44
C ALA A 37 13.97 28.12 10.97
N ALA A 38 13.47 27.97 12.21
CA ALA A 38 13.12 26.68 12.78
C ALA A 38 11.90 26.05 12.08
N LEU A 39 10.86 26.84 11.79
CA LEU A 39 9.65 26.37 11.11
C LEU A 39 9.94 25.99 9.64
N ILE A 40 10.67 26.82 8.89
CA ILE A 40 11.06 26.51 7.51
C ILE A 40 11.96 25.26 7.51
N GLY A 41 12.93 25.19 8.42
CA GLY A 41 13.79 24.02 8.56
C GLY A 41 13.04 22.73 8.92
N TYR A 42 11.99 22.84 9.75
CA TYR A 42 11.13 21.72 10.15
C TYR A 42 10.19 21.28 9.02
N LEU A 43 9.57 22.24 8.34
CA LEU A 43 8.55 21.97 7.31
C LEU A 43 9.14 21.60 5.96
N GLY A 44 10.22 22.28 5.55
CA GLY A 44 10.82 22.17 4.24
C GLY A 44 12.22 21.56 4.23
N GLY A 45 12.80 21.23 5.40
CA GLY A 45 14.15 20.69 5.54
C GLY A 45 15.24 21.76 5.75
N THR A 46 16.28 21.41 6.51
CA THR A 46 17.34 22.36 6.93
C THR A 46 18.57 22.37 6.02
N TYR A 47 18.83 21.26 5.32
CA TYR A 47 19.99 21.07 4.46
C TYR A 47 19.53 20.69 3.05
N SER A 48 20.32 21.07 2.03
CA SER A 48 20.02 20.81 0.61
C SER A 48 19.68 19.35 0.29
N ALA A 49 20.30 18.38 1.00
CA ALA A 49 20.04 16.94 0.82
C ALA A 49 18.75 16.45 1.49
N ASN A 50 18.20 17.21 2.44
CA ASN A 50 17.02 16.85 3.23
C ASN A 50 15.81 17.75 2.95
N THR A 51 15.92 18.71 2.02
CA THR A 51 14.82 19.58 1.62
C THR A 51 13.62 18.76 1.12
N CYS A 52 12.40 19.19 1.37
CA CYS A 52 11.18 18.55 0.86
C CYS A 52 10.07 19.58 0.63
N ILE A 53 9.05 19.18 -0.14
CA ILE A 53 7.80 19.94 -0.23
C ILE A 53 7.07 19.78 1.11
N PRO A 54 6.71 20.86 1.82
CA PRO A 54 5.93 20.76 3.04
C PRO A 54 4.59 20.07 2.78
N TRP A 55 4.21 19.13 3.66
CA TRP A 55 3.06 18.25 3.43
C TRP A 55 1.74 19.02 3.18
N PHE A 56 1.54 20.15 3.85
CA PHE A 56 0.30 20.92 3.75
C PHE A 56 0.10 21.53 2.35
N VAL A 57 1.17 21.67 1.56
CA VAL A 57 1.10 22.16 0.17
C VAL A 57 0.23 21.24 -0.68
N TYR A 58 0.25 19.93 -0.43
CA TYR A 58 -0.57 18.95 -1.16
C TYR A 58 -2.07 19.05 -0.85
N ASP A 59 -2.44 19.70 0.27
CA ASP A 59 -3.84 19.90 0.67
C ASP A 59 -4.36 21.29 0.29
N LEU A 60 -3.51 22.18 -0.26
CA LEU A 60 -3.93 23.48 -0.76
C LEU A 60 -4.84 23.35 -1.99
N THR A 61 -5.62 24.40 -2.27
CA THR A 61 -6.39 24.49 -3.52
C THR A 61 -5.45 24.51 -4.73
N HIS A 62 -5.95 24.09 -5.90
CA HIS A 62 -5.16 24.07 -7.14
C HIS A 62 -4.51 25.43 -7.44
N GLU A 63 -5.22 26.55 -7.22
CA GLU A 63 -4.70 27.91 -7.43
C GLU A 63 -3.50 28.23 -6.52
N LEU A 64 -3.54 27.76 -5.27
CA LEU A 64 -2.46 27.96 -4.31
C LEU A 64 -1.29 27.02 -4.57
N GLN A 65 -1.55 25.79 -5.03
CA GLN A 65 -0.52 24.87 -5.49
C GLN A 65 0.21 25.43 -6.72
N GLU A 66 -0.53 25.97 -7.69
CA GLU A 66 0.04 26.65 -8.86
C GLU A 66 0.89 27.86 -8.46
N THR A 67 0.39 28.68 -7.53
CA THR A 67 1.16 29.82 -7.02
C THR A 67 2.47 29.35 -6.37
N PHE A 68 2.42 28.27 -5.59
CA PHE A 68 3.61 27.68 -4.97
C PHE A 68 4.59 27.14 -6.02
N ILE A 69 4.11 26.36 -7.00
CA ILE A 69 4.92 25.79 -8.09
C ILE A 69 5.58 26.92 -8.89
N ALA A 70 4.80 27.91 -9.33
CA ALA A 70 5.32 29.04 -10.12
C ALA A 70 6.37 29.85 -9.34
N THR A 71 6.15 30.05 -8.04
CA THR A 71 7.11 30.74 -7.17
C THR A 71 8.39 29.93 -7.01
N LEU A 72 8.28 28.62 -6.79
CA LEU A 72 9.41 27.72 -6.62
C LEU A 72 10.24 27.59 -7.90
N ILE A 73 9.58 27.39 -9.05
CA ILE A 73 10.24 27.32 -10.37
C ILE A 73 10.88 28.67 -10.69
N GLY A 74 10.14 29.78 -10.55
CA GLY A 74 10.67 31.11 -10.87
C GLY A 74 11.82 31.56 -9.98
N GLY A 75 11.93 31.02 -8.76
CA GLY A 75 13.00 31.35 -7.82
C GLY A 75 14.28 30.52 -8.03
N ASP A 76 14.14 29.22 -8.23
CA ASP A 76 15.25 28.26 -8.08
C ASP A 76 15.59 27.48 -9.37
N SER A 77 14.81 27.61 -10.44
CA SER A 77 15.08 26.92 -11.71
C SER A 77 15.91 27.77 -12.68
N SER A 78 16.66 27.09 -13.55
CA SER A 78 17.29 27.71 -14.71
C SER A 78 16.29 27.76 -15.86
N GLU A 79 16.00 28.97 -16.33
CA GLU A 79 15.04 29.22 -17.40
C GLU A 79 15.63 28.86 -18.77
N CYS A 80 14.98 27.98 -19.52
CA CYS A 80 15.31 27.64 -20.90
C CYS A 80 14.13 27.93 -21.84
N ALA A 81 14.42 27.97 -23.14
CA ALA A 81 13.43 28.33 -24.17
C ALA A 81 12.18 27.42 -24.17
N THR A 82 12.35 26.13 -23.86
CA THR A 82 11.27 25.12 -23.91
C THR A 82 10.93 24.52 -22.56
N HIS A 83 11.70 24.81 -21.51
CA HIS A 83 11.59 24.17 -20.21
C HIS A 83 12.26 24.99 -19.10
N TYR A 84 12.11 24.53 -17.86
CA TYR A 84 12.82 25.00 -16.68
C TYR A 84 13.62 23.83 -16.10
N ASP A 85 14.89 24.03 -15.80
CA ASP A 85 15.74 23.01 -15.17
C ASP A 85 15.91 23.31 -13.68
N TYR A 86 15.31 22.48 -12.82
CA TYR A 86 15.37 22.58 -11.36
C TYR A 86 16.35 21.54 -10.80
N HIS A 87 17.45 22.00 -10.20
CA HIS A 87 18.49 21.12 -9.64
C HIS A 87 18.30 20.92 -8.14
N THR A 88 18.49 19.68 -7.66
CA THR A 88 18.48 19.40 -6.22
C THR A 88 19.36 18.22 -5.81
N ALA A 89 19.98 18.34 -4.64
CA ALA A 89 20.63 17.23 -3.94
C ALA A 89 19.64 16.34 -3.15
N SER A 90 18.40 16.80 -2.93
CA SER A 90 17.41 16.06 -2.13
C SER A 90 16.52 15.16 -3.00
N LYS A 91 16.61 13.85 -2.75
CA LYS A 91 15.69 12.86 -3.32
C LYS A 91 14.23 13.13 -2.88
N LYS A 92 14.03 13.61 -1.65
CA LYS A 92 12.69 13.90 -1.12
C LYS A 92 12.06 15.10 -1.83
N LEU A 93 12.85 16.14 -2.08
CA LEU A 93 12.38 17.31 -2.84
C LEU A 93 12.09 16.94 -4.27
N SER A 94 12.98 16.17 -4.92
CA SER A 94 12.78 15.68 -6.28
C SER A 94 11.46 14.91 -6.39
N LEU A 95 11.25 13.88 -5.57
CA LEU A 95 10.01 13.09 -5.58
C LEU A 95 8.78 13.94 -5.23
N GLY A 96 8.90 14.81 -4.21
CA GLY A 96 7.79 15.63 -3.75
C GLY A 96 7.36 16.67 -4.78
N LEU A 97 8.31 17.32 -5.46
CA LEU A 97 8.05 18.27 -6.53
C LEU A 97 7.50 17.55 -7.77
N SER A 98 8.06 16.38 -8.13
CA SER A 98 7.50 15.53 -9.19
C SER A 98 6.02 15.19 -8.94
N LEU A 99 5.67 14.83 -7.70
CA LEU A 99 4.29 14.57 -7.33
C LEU A 99 3.41 15.82 -7.47
N LEU A 100 3.87 16.97 -6.96
CA LEU A 100 3.13 18.22 -7.02
C LEU A 100 2.92 18.70 -8.47
N LEU A 101 3.95 18.60 -9.31
CA LEU A 101 3.88 18.89 -10.75
C LEU A 101 2.87 17.97 -11.45
N ALA A 102 2.91 16.67 -11.16
CA ALA A 102 1.96 15.71 -11.72
C ALA A 102 0.51 16.00 -11.28
N MET A 103 0.30 16.37 -10.02
CA MET A 103 -1.02 16.75 -9.50
C MET A 103 -1.62 17.96 -10.21
N ASN A 104 -0.78 18.87 -10.70
CA ASN A 104 -1.18 20.11 -11.39
C ASN A 104 -1.01 20.01 -12.92
N GLY A 105 -0.84 18.80 -13.46
CA GLY A 105 -0.82 18.56 -14.90
C GLY A 105 0.44 19.02 -15.65
N TYR A 106 1.54 19.32 -14.95
CA TYR A 106 2.81 19.67 -15.58
C TYR A 106 3.46 18.46 -16.23
N LYS A 107 4.09 18.69 -17.39
CA LYS A 107 5.03 17.74 -18.01
C LYS A 107 6.42 18.02 -17.47
N PHE A 108 7.11 16.98 -16.99
CA PHE A 108 8.48 17.12 -16.53
C PHE A 108 9.29 15.85 -16.82
N SER A 109 10.59 15.86 -16.55
CA SER A 109 11.47 14.69 -16.53
C SER A 109 12.44 14.80 -15.37
N VAL A 110 12.92 13.66 -14.85
CA VAL A 110 13.87 13.63 -13.74
C VAL A 110 15.10 12.85 -14.20
N HIS A 111 16.27 13.46 -14.07
CA HIS A 111 17.55 12.86 -14.40
C HIS A 111 18.41 12.76 -13.15
N GLU A 112 19.08 11.63 -12.96
CA GLU A 112 20.16 11.54 -11.98
C GLU A 112 21.44 12.08 -12.63
N VAL A 113 21.97 13.18 -12.11
CA VAL A 113 23.17 13.83 -12.65
C VAL A 113 24.24 13.74 -11.59
N THR A 114 25.42 13.22 -11.95
CA THR A 114 26.59 13.25 -11.06
C THR A 114 27.61 14.18 -11.70
N TYR A 115 27.85 15.34 -11.10
CA TYR A 115 28.91 16.24 -11.55
C TYR A 115 30.23 15.80 -10.89
N GLU A 116 31.24 15.46 -11.69
CA GLU A 116 32.63 15.40 -11.22
C GLU A 116 33.15 16.83 -11.04
N ARG A 117 32.80 17.46 -9.91
CA ARG A 117 33.43 18.72 -9.49
C ARG A 117 33.76 18.66 -8.02
N GLU A 118 34.91 19.21 -7.67
CA GLU A 118 35.34 19.39 -6.28
C GLU A 118 34.29 20.24 -5.53
N ASN A 119 33.53 19.59 -4.66
CA ASN A 119 32.64 20.14 -3.63
C ASN A 119 31.17 20.46 -3.99
N TRP A 120 30.59 19.93 -5.08
CA TRP A 120 29.13 20.02 -5.34
C TRP A 120 28.51 18.66 -5.68
N ASN A 121 27.38 18.32 -5.05
CA ASN A 121 26.71 17.02 -5.15
C ASN A 121 25.21 17.17 -5.48
N ASP A 122 24.86 17.97 -6.49
CA ASP A 122 23.50 17.90 -7.03
C ASP A 122 23.31 16.53 -7.66
N ARG A 123 22.21 15.86 -7.28
CA ARG A 123 21.94 14.48 -7.67
C ARG A 123 20.80 14.37 -8.66
N TYR A 124 19.85 15.30 -8.63
CA TYR A 124 18.63 15.22 -9.40
C TYR A 124 18.38 16.51 -10.17
N LEU A 125 18.15 16.39 -11.48
CA LEU A 125 17.69 17.46 -12.35
C LEU A 125 16.23 17.19 -12.72
N LEU A 126 15.32 18.08 -12.35
CA LEU A 126 13.93 18.07 -12.78
C LEU A 126 13.75 19.08 -13.91
N ARG A 127 13.51 18.59 -15.12
CA ARG A 127 13.23 19.42 -16.29
C ARG A 127 11.73 19.56 -16.47
N ILE A 128 11.19 20.76 -16.36
CA ILE A 128 9.76 21.06 -16.38
C ILE A 128 9.43 21.76 -17.69
N TYR A 129 8.65 21.15 -18.56
CA TYR A 129 8.40 21.66 -19.91
C TYR A 129 7.35 22.77 -19.91
N ARG A 130 7.59 23.81 -20.70
CA ARG A 130 6.64 24.92 -20.91
C ARG A 130 5.47 24.51 -21.77
N ASP A 131 5.76 23.67 -22.76
CA ASP A 131 4.77 23.12 -23.67
C ASP A 131 4.24 21.80 -23.08
N GLN A 132 2.94 21.76 -22.81
CA GLN A 132 2.26 20.58 -22.29
C GLN A 132 2.12 19.46 -23.34
N ASP A 133 2.37 19.78 -24.62
CA ASP A 133 2.33 18.86 -25.77
C ASP A 133 3.70 18.30 -26.18
N ALA A 134 4.78 18.64 -25.46
CA ALA A 134 6.13 18.14 -25.75
C ALA A 134 6.30 16.63 -25.49
N ALA A 135 7.13 15.96 -26.31
CA ALA A 135 7.31 14.51 -26.28
C ALA A 135 7.93 13.97 -24.98
N GLU A 136 7.33 12.92 -24.44
CA GLU A 136 7.68 12.24 -23.18
C GLU A 136 8.97 11.41 -23.28
N ARG A 137 9.95 11.72 -22.43
CA ARG A 137 11.01 10.77 -22.05
C ARG A 137 11.38 10.97 -20.57
N TYR A 138 11.14 9.95 -19.74
CA TYR A 138 11.77 9.83 -18.43
C TYR A 138 12.88 8.78 -18.53
N GLY A 139 14.08 9.14 -18.08
CA GLY A 139 15.22 8.23 -17.97
C GLY A 139 15.74 8.24 -16.54
N VAL A 140 15.66 7.11 -15.83
CA VAL A 140 16.37 6.91 -14.56
C VAL A 140 17.44 5.86 -14.79
N GLY A 141 18.68 6.29 -15.03
CA GLY A 141 19.74 5.42 -15.55
C GLY A 141 19.35 4.85 -16.91
N ASP A 142 19.40 3.52 -17.04
CA ASP A 142 19.14 2.78 -18.28
C ASP A 142 17.65 2.56 -18.54
N LEU A 143 16.79 2.91 -17.58
CA LEU A 143 15.33 2.71 -17.66
C LEU A 143 14.68 3.91 -18.36
N LEU A 144 14.18 3.66 -19.58
CA LEU A 144 13.27 4.56 -20.29
C LEU A 144 11.83 4.25 -19.91
N ALA A 145 11.12 5.23 -19.35
CA ALA A 145 9.69 5.15 -19.09
C ALA A 145 8.92 6.25 -19.87
N ARG A 146 7.72 5.89 -20.33
CA ARG A 146 6.72 6.78 -20.94
C ARG A 146 5.49 6.77 -20.04
N VAL A 147 4.90 7.94 -19.78
CA VAL A 147 3.54 7.99 -19.21
C VAL A 147 2.57 7.73 -20.37
N CYS A 148 2.26 6.46 -20.64
CA CYS A 148 1.30 6.12 -21.67
C CYS A 148 -0.13 6.55 -21.28
N LEU A 149 -0.49 7.79 -21.56
CA LEU A 149 -1.87 8.17 -21.83
C LEU A 149 -1.98 8.68 -23.25
N GLN A 150 -1.85 7.74 -24.20
CA GLN A 150 -2.36 7.93 -25.55
C GLN A 150 -3.75 7.31 -25.58
N ARG A 151 -4.79 8.17 -25.54
CA ARG A 151 -6.18 7.71 -25.62
C ARG A 151 -6.54 7.55 -27.10
N GLU A 152 -6.29 6.37 -27.65
CA GLU A 152 -6.77 6.04 -28.99
C GLU A 152 -8.20 5.50 -28.89
N THR A 153 -9.09 6.05 -29.72
CA THR A 153 -10.43 5.52 -29.88
C THR A 153 -10.32 4.30 -30.78
N PHE A 154 -10.60 3.12 -30.24
CA PHE A 154 -10.58 1.88 -31.00
C PHE A 154 -11.98 1.27 -30.99
N ALA A 155 -12.42 0.77 -32.15
CA ALA A 155 -13.67 0.02 -32.28
C ALA A 155 -13.34 -1.48 -32.19
N TYR A 156 -13.85 -2.15 -31.16
CA TYR A 156 -13.74 -3.60 -30.99
C TYR A 156 -14.89 -4.26 -31.75
N GLU A 157 -14.58 -4.94 -32.86
CA GLU A 157 -15.59 -5.56 -33.74
C GLU A 157 -15.83 -7.05 -33.44
N ARG A 158 -15.27 -7.61 -32.36
CA ARG A 158 -15.41 -9.04 -32.02
C ARG A 158 -16.21 -9.25 -30.74
N GLU A 159 -16.99 -10.32 -30.71
CA GLU A 159 -17.94 -10.60 -29.63
C GLU A 159 -17.24 -11.13 -28.37
N TYR A 160 -16.20 -11.98 -28.49
CA TYR A 160 -15.33 -12.43 -27.38
C TYR A 160 -13.95 -12.90 -27.89
N GLU A 161 -12.90 -12.76 -27.07
CA GLU A 161 -11.60 -13.41 -27.28
C GLU A 161 -10.99 -13.83 -25.92
N TYR A 162 -10.58 -15.11 -25.82
CA TYR A 162 -9.73 -15.63 -24.75
C TYR A 162 -8.51 -16.25 -25.43
N ASP A 163 -7.31 -15.79 -25.09
CA ASP A 163 -6.06 -16.44 -25.47
C ASP A 163 -5.16 -16.57 -24.24
N LEU A 164 -4.81 -17.82 -23.91
CA LEU A 164 -3.78 -18.20 -22.96
C LEU A 164 -2.89 -19.24 -23.65
N SER A 165 -2.17 -18.84 -24.69
CA SER A 165 -0.96 -19.53 -25.12
C SER A 165 0.07 -18.54 -25.63
N VAL A 166 1.31 -18.64 -25.14
CA VAL A 166 2.44 -17.86 -25.65
C VAL A 166 3.54 -18.85 -26.01
N ASP A 167 3.77 -19.00 -27.31
CA ASP A 167 4.78 -19.89 -27.88
C ASP A 167 6.06 -19.08 -28.18
N THR A 168 6.76 -18.60 -27.14
CA THR A 168 8.06 -17.95 -27.26
C THR A 168 8.99 -18.27 -26.07
N GLU A 169 10.30 -18.38 -26.34
CA GLU A 169 11.35 -18.81 -25.38
C GLU A 169 11.64 -17.82 -24.23
N GLN A 170 10.93 -16.69 -24.13
CA GLN A 170 11.10 -15.71 -23.05
C GLN A 170 9.76 -15.41 -22.40
N GLU A 171 9.51 -16.12 -21.31
CA GLU A 171 8.32 -16.01 -20.47
C GLU A 171 8.20 -14.59 -19.88
N ASN A 172 7.27 -13.79 -20.40
CA ASN A 172 6.76 -12.60 -19.74
C ASN A 172 5.24 -12.60 -19.87
N PHE A 173 4.52 -12.61 -18.74
CA PHE A 173 3.10 -12.30 -18.73
C PHE A 173 2.93 -10.78 -18.83
N ALA A 174 2.13 -10.31 -19.78
CA ALA A 174 1.68 -8.92 -19.80
C ALA A 174 0.45 -8.77 -18.89
N GLY A 175 0.66 -8.29 -17.66
CA GLY A 175 -0.44 -7.77 -16.85
C GLY A 175 -0.99 -6.50 -17.50
N GLY A 176 -2.32 -6.33 -17.48
CA GLY A 176 -3.07 -5.24 -18.13
C GLY A 176 -2.81 -3.81 -17.63
N SER A 177 -1.63 -3.50 -17.09
CA SER A 177 -1.25 -2.21 -16.52
C SER A 177 -0.08 -1.52 -17.23
N GLY A 178 0.49 -2.09 -18.31
CA GLY A 178 1.53 -1.42 -19.10
C GLY A 178 2.77 -0.99 -18.30
N LEU A 179 2.97 -1.54 -17.10
CA LEU A 179 4.08 -1.29 -16.19
C LEU A 179 4.67 -2.64 -15.81
N LEU A 180 5.93 -2.84 -16.22
CA LEU A 180 6.87 -3.92 -15.88
C LEU A 180 6.32 -5.02 -14.96
N CYS A 181 6.14 -6.22 -15.49
CA CYS A 181 5.99 -7.43 -14.68
C CYS A 181 7.35 -7.80 -14.05
N PHE A 182 7.38 -7.90 -12.73
CA PHE A 182 8.43 -8.63 -12.03
C PHE A 182 8.36 -10.12 -12.42
N HIS A 183 9.50 -10.82 -12.41
CA HIS A 183 9.69 -12.24 -12.77
C HIS A 183 8.93 -13.26 -11.88
N ASN A 184 7.79 -12.88 -11.30
CA ASN A 184 7.01 -13.73 -10.39
C ASN A 184 5.64 -14.02 -10.99
N THR A 185 5.18 -15.26 -10.79
CA THR A 185 3.79 -15.67 -11.05
C THR A 185 2.82 -14.72 -10.33
N PRO A 186 1.68 -14.35 -10.95
CA PRO A 186 0.66 -13.55 -10.28
C PRO A 186 0.29 -14.15 -8.93
N PHE A 187 0.30 -13.31 -7.88
CA PHE A 187 -0.17 -13.71 -6.57
C PHE A 187 -1.69 -13.89 -6.64
N THR A 188 -2.17 -15.12 -6.68
CA THR A 188 -3.60 -15.44 -6.79
C THR A 188 -4.06 -16.27 -5.59
N ASN A 189 -5.29 -16.01 -5.16
CA ASN A 189 -5.98 -16.78 -4.14
C ASN A 189 -7.34 -17.19 -4.71
N ILE A 190 -7.72 -18.45 -4.53
CA ILE A 190 -9.05 -18.94 -4.86
C ILE A 190 -9.73 -19.40 -3.57
N THR A 191 -10.99 -19.03 -3.39
CA THR A 191 -11.82 -19.56 -2.31
C THR A 191 -12.72 -20.64 -2.89
N MET A 192 -12.60 -21.84 -2.34
CA MET A 192 -13.33 -23.01 -2.77
C MET A 192 -14.52 -23.21 -1.83
N ASP A 193 -15.73 -23.01 -2.35
CA ASP A 193 -16.95 -23.30 -1.61
C ASP A 193 -17.24 -24.82 -1.74
N LEU A 194 -17.47 -25.48 -0.60
CA LEU A 194 -17.78 -26.93 -0.55
C LEU A 194 -19.27 -27.22 -0.78
N THR A 195 -20.12 -26.24 -0.54
CA THR A 195 -21.56 -26.34 -0.71
C THR A 195 -22.09 -25.06 -1.35
N PRO A 196 -23.19 -25.11 -2.12
CA PRO A 196 -23.80 -23.92 -2.68
C PRO A 196 -24.07 -22.85 -1.61
N PRO A 197 -23.51 -21.64 -1.76
CA PRO A 197 -23.68 -20.58 -0.77
C PRO A 197 -25.15 -20.19 -0.67
N SER A 198 -25.62 -19.87 0.54
CA SER A 198 -27.05 -19.68 0.81
C SER A 198 -27.67 -18.54 0.00
N THR A 199 -26.85 -17.58 -0.46
CA THR A 199 -27.29 -16.46 -1.29
C THR A 199 -27.54 -16.82 -2.75
N LEU A 200 -26.99 -17.94 -3.22
CA LEU A 200 -27.15 -18.42 -4.61
C LEU A 200 -27.97 -19.71 -4.69
N ARG A 201 -27.98 -20.52 -3.62
CA ARG A 201 -28.58 -21.86 -3.59
C ARG A 201 -29.95 -21.95 -4.26
N ASP A 202 -30.86 -21.06 -3.91
CA ASP A 202 -32.25 -21.10 -4.39
C ASP A 202 -32.48 -20.29 -5.68
N LEU A 203 -31.42 -19.68 -6.24
CA LEU A 203 -31.50 -18.94 -7.48
C LEU A 203 -31.35 -19.87 -8.69
N PRO A 204 -32.04 -19.57 -9.81
CA PRO A 204 -31.87 -20.33 -11.03
C PRO A 204 -30.45 -20.15 -11.59
N VAL A 205 -29.87 -21.21 -12.12
CA VAL A 205 -28.54 -21.17 -12.74
C VAL A 205 -28.58 -20.41 -14.06
N VAL A 206 -27.44 -19.82 -14.42
CA VAL A 206 -27.26 -19.12 -15.71
C VAL A 206 -26.22 -19.88 -16.53
N ILE A 207 -26.62 -20.38 -17.69
CA ILE A 207 -25.74 -21.15 -18.59
C ILE A 207 -25.74 -20.48 -19.96
N GLY A 208 -24.59 -19.98 -20.41
CA GLY A 208 -24.46 -19.26 -21.68
C GLY A 208 -25.22 -17.93 -21.68
N GLY A 209 -25.42 -17.31 -20.52
CA GLY A 209 -26.20 -16.07 -20.37
C GLY A 209 -27.71 -16.28 -20.25
N GLU A 210 -28.20 -17.51 -20.36
CA GLU A 210 -29.63 -17.84 -20.25
C GLU A 210 -29.96 -18.44 -18.89
N VAL A 211 -31.03 -17.95 -18.27
CA VAL A 211 -31.58 -18.49 -17.02
C VAL A 211 -32.20 -19.85 -17.28
N ARG A 212 -31.89 -20.83 -16.44
CA ARG A 212 -32.41 -22.20 -16.53
C ARG A 212 -33.48 -22.47 -15.46
N GLY A 213 -34.10 -23.65 -15.52
CA GLY A 213 -35.14 -24.06 -14.57
C GLY A 213 -34.58 -24.57 -13.25
N GLU A 214 -33.38 -25.15 -13.31
CA GLU A 214 -32.61 -25.69 -12.20
C GLU A 214 -31.97 -24.57 -11.37
N THR A 215 -31.80 -24.83 -10.08
CA THR A 215 -31.20 -23.92 -9.09
C THR A 215 -29.75 -24.30 -8.77
N TYR A 216 -28.93 -23.36 -8.27
CA TYR A 216 -27.54 -23.67 -7.89
C TYR A 216 -27.45 -24.77 -6.81
N GLY A 217 -28.47 -24.91 -5.95
CA GLY A 217 -28.56 -25.95 -4.94
C GLY A 217 -28.60 -27.37 -5.49
N GLU A 218 -28.99 -27.56 -6.75
CA GLU A 218 -29.10 -28.86 -7.40
C GLU A 218 -27.76 -29.39 -7.92
N PHE A 219 -26.69 -28.59 -7.91
CA PHE A 219 -25.38 -28.91 -8.49
C PHE A 219 -24.30 -29.26 -7.44
N GLN A 220 -24.70 -29.86 -6.31
CA GLN A 220 -23.73 -30.28 -5.27
C GLN A 220 -22.73 -31.31 -5.80
N HIS A 221 -23.17 -32.24 -6.65
CA HIS A 221 -22.32 -33.27 -7.24
C HIS A 221 -21.17 -32.65 -8.07
N GLU A 222 -21.48 -31.64 -8.87
CA GLU A 222 -20.50 -30.92 -9.69
C GLU A 222 -19.53 -30.11 -8.84
N MET A 223 -20.00 -29.52 -7.73
CA MET A 223 -19.14 -28.84 -6.76
C MET A 223 -18.15 -29.82 -6.10
N ASP A 224 -18.62 -31.01 -5.69
CA ASP A 224 -17.76 -32.04 -5.13
C ASP A 224 -16.71 -32.51 -6.15
N LEU A 225 -17.14 -32.73 -7.39
CA LEU A 225 -16.25 -33.13 -8.50
C LEU A 225 -15.18 -32.07 -8.77
N LEU A 226 -15.54 -30.79 -8.78
CA LEU A 226 -14.60 -29.69 -8.99
C LEU A 226 -13.57 -29.60 -7.85
N ASN A 227 -14.02 -29.65 -6.59
CA ASN A 227 -13.14 -29.60 -5.42
C ASN A 227 -12.16 -30.78 -5.39
N ARG A 228 -12.67 -31.98 -5.69
CA ARG A 228 -11.85 -33.19 -5.82
C ARG A 228 -10.80 -33.07 -6.92
N ALA A 229 -11.21 -32.73 -8.15
CA ALA A 229 -10.30 -32.61 -9.28
C ALA A 229 -9.22 -31.54 -9.01
N PHE A 230 -9.60 -30.41 -8.43
CA PHE A 230 -8.66 -29.37 -8.05
C PHE A 230 -7.63 -29.87 -7.03
N ALA A 231 -8.07 -30.54 -5.97
CA ALA A 231 -7.17 -31.07 -4.94
C ALA A 231 -6.25 -32.18 -5.47
N GLU A 232 -6.74 -33.04 -6.38
CA GLU A 232 -5.92 -34.06 -7.04
C GLU A 232 -4.79 -33.44 -7.87
N VAL A 233 -5.07 -32.40 -8.66
CA VAL A 233 -4.05 -31.65 -9.42
C VAL A 233 -3.04 -30.99 -8.49
N MET A 234 -3.51 -30.33 -7.42
CA MET A 234 -2.62 -29.70 -6.44
C MET A 234 -1.74 -30.72 -5.71
N LEU A 235 -2.23 -31.95 -5.51
CA LEU A 235 -1.49 -33.05 -4.89
C LEU A 235 -0.45 -33.67 -5.83
N GLU A 236 -0.73 -33.71 -7.14
CA GLU A 236 0.22 -34.11 -8.17
C GLU A 236 1.40 -33.13 -8.25
N GLY A 237 1.10 -31.83 -8.20
CA GLY A 237 2.07 -30.75 -8.24
C GLY A 237 2.44 -30.31 -9.66
N ASP A 238 3.47 -29.47 -9.77
CA ASP A 238 3.99 -28.98 -11.05
C ASP A 238 4.58 -30.13 -11.91
N ALA A 239 5.09 -29.81 -13.10
CA ALA A 239 5.71 -30.80 -13.99
C ALA A 239 6.90 -31.58 -13.36
N ARG A 240 7.37 -31.19 -12.18
CA ARG A 240 8.42 -31.85 -11.40
C ARG A 240 7.90 -32.44 -10.08
N GLY A 241 6.58 -32.47 -9.87
CA GLY A 241 5.91 -32.97 -8.66
C GLY A 241 6.05 -32.06 -7.43
N ARG A 242 6.38 -30.78 -7.63
CA ARG A 242 6.51 -29.79 -6.54
C ARG A 242 5.17 -29.12 -6.29
N VAL A 243 4.93 -28.72 -5.05
CA VAL A 243 3.72 -27.97 -4.70
C VAL A 243 3.61 -26.68 -5.52
N PHE A 244 2.41 -26.36 -5.96
CA PHE A 244 2.13 -25.06 -6.56
C PHE A 244 2.16 -23.96 -5.51
N THR A 245 2.91 -22.88 -5.80
CA THR A 245 2.88 -21.67 -4.97
C THR A 245 1.55 -20.93 -5.14
N PHE A 246 0.99 -20.93 -6.36
CA PHE A 246 -0.25 -20.25 -6.71
C PHE A 246 -1.12 -21.10 -7.64
N PRO A 247 -2.44 -20.93 -7.61
CA PRO A 247 -3.19 -20.11 -6.66
C PRO A 247 -3.12 -20.69 -5.25
N ILE A 248 -3.20 -19.84 -4.23
CA ILE A 248 -3.39 -20.28 -2.85
C ILE A 248 -4.87 -20.69 -2.70
N PRO A 249 -5.16 -21.97 -2.41
CA PRO A 249 -6.53 -22.38 -2.16
C PRO A 249 -6.93 -22.06 -0.72
N THR A 250 -8.14 -21.56 -0.54
CA THR A 250 -8.77 -21.32 0.76
C THR A 250 -10.10 -22.06 0.85
N TYR A 251 -10.30 -22.83 1.92
CA TYR A 251 -11.57 -23.50 2.24
C TYR A 251 -12.15 -22.96 3.53
N ASN A 252 -13.48 -22.84 3.57
CA ASN A 252 -14.20 -22.34 4.74
C ASN A 252 -14.62 -23.53 5.63
N ILE A 253 -14.38 -23.43 6.93
CA ILE A 253 -14.89 -24.38 7.92
C ILE A 253 -16.01 -23.69 8.70
N THR A 254 -17.21 -24.25 8.63
CA THR A 254 -18.40 -23.76 9.35
C THR A 254 -18.84 -24.77 10.41
N PRO A 255 -19.79 -24.42 11.31
CA PRO A 255 -20.36 -25.38 12.26
C PRO A 255 -20.99 -26.61 11.59
N GLU A 256 -21.51 -26.46 10.37
CA GLU A 256 -22.15 -27.53 9.57
C GLU A 256 -21.15 -28.32 8.70
N PHE A 257 -19.85 -28.09 8.85
CA PHE A 257 -18.83 -28.74 8.05
C PHE A 257 -18.86 -30.27 8.25
N ASP A 258 -19.01 -31.01 7.16
CA ASP A 258 -19.03 -32.47 7.18
C ASP A 258 -17.61 -33.04 7.16
N TRP A 259 -17.09 -33.35 8.35
CA TRP A 259 -15.74 -33.86 8.55
C TRP A 259 -15.51 -35.25 7.95
N ASP A 260 -16.58 -36.05 7.84
CA ASP A 260 -16.53 -37.43 7.38
C ASP A 260 -16.87 -37.55 5.87
N ASN A 261 -16.98 -36.42 5.16
CA ASN A 261 -17.30 -36.40 3.74
C ASN A 261 -16.18 -37.05 2.90
N PRO A 262 -16.43 -38.20 2.24
CA PRO A 262 -15.42 -38.91 1.47
C PRO A 262 -14.96 -38.12 0.22
N ALA A 263 -15.72 -37.14 -0.26
CA ALA A 263 -15.31 -36.26 -1.35
C ALA A 263 -14.14 -35.34 -0.96
N LEU A 264 -13.91 -35.11 0.34
CA LEU A 264 -12.84 -34.26 0.86
C LEU A 264 -11.51 -35.00 1.05
N GLU A 265 -11.46 -36.31 0.85
CA GLU A 265 -10.25 -37.12 1.03
C GLU A 265 -9.01 -36.54 0.29
N PRO A 266 -9.12 -36.08 -0.98
CA PRO A 266 -7.99 -35.45 -1.66
C PRO A 266 -7.58 -34.10 -1.05
N VAL A 267 -8.53 -33.34 -0.49
CA VAL A 267 -8.26 -32.06 0.20
C VAL A 267 -7.48 -32.31 1.49
N TRP A 268 -7.83 -33.37 2.23
CA TRP A 268 -7.08 -33.80 3.42
C TRP A 268 -5.69 -34.32 3.07
N ALA A 269 -5.57 -35.11 2.01
CA ALA A 269 -4.28 -35.58 1.51
C ALA A 269 -3.37 -34.41 1.13
N MET A 270 -3.90 -33.41 0.41
CA MET A 270 -3.21 -32.17 0.07
C MET A 270 -2.75 -31.40 1.32
N THR A 271 -3.63 -31.29 2.32
CA THR A 271 -3.34 -30.65 3.63
C THR A 271 -2.18 -31.32 4.34
N SER A 272 -2.24 -32.65 4.48
CA SER A 272 -1.23 -33.41 5.20
C SER A 272 0.14 -33.41 4.51
N ARG A 273 0.17 -33.41 3.17
CA ARG A 273 1.41 -33.50 2.40
C ARG A 273 2.12 -32.16 2.27
N TYR A 274 1.38 -31.09 2.05
CA TYR A 274 1.94 -29.80 1.65
C TYR A 274 1.59 -28.63 2.58
N GLY A 275 0.73 -28.82 3.58
CA GLY A 275 0.28 -27.73 4.46
C GLY A 275 -0.66 -26.73 3.79
N ILE A 276 -1.27 -27.10 2.66
CA ILE A 276 -2.28 -26.34 1.93
C ILE A 276 -3.57 -27.18 1.83
N PRO A 277 -4.77 -26.60 1.90
CA PRO A 277 -5.11 -25.21 1.67
C PRO A 277 -5.03 -24.37 2.95
N TYR A 278 -5.27 -23.06 2.82
CA TYR A 278 -5.65 -22.25 3.97
C TYR A 278 -7.06 -22.59 4.42
N TRP A 279 -7.24 -22.66 5.74
CA TRP A 279 -8.53 -22.93 6.36
C TRP A 279 -9.06 -21.65 7.02
N ALA A 280 -10.16 -21.12 6.49
CA ALA A 280 -10.89 -20.03 7.10
C ALA A 280 -11.89 -20.60 8.11
N ASN A 281 -11.53 -20.55 9.39
CA ASN A 281 -12.36 -21.06 10.48
C ASN A 281 -13.47 -20.06 10.86
N PHE A 282 -14.73 -20.47 10.71
CA PHE A 282 -15.93 -19.74 11.12
C PHE A 282 -16.68 -20.41 12.31
N ILE A 283 -16.20 -21.54 12.85
CA ILE A 283 -16.87 -22.28 13.94
C ILE A 283 -17.05 -21.40 15.19
N ASN A 284 -16.00 -20.64 15.55
CA ASN A 284 -15.98 -19.79 16.74
C ASN A 284 -16.11 -18.30 16.38
N SER A 285 -16.75 -17.97 15.26
CA SER A 285 -16.89 -16.62 14.75
C SER A 285 -18.36 -16.24 14.63
N ASP A 286 -18.69 -14.98 14.97
CA ASP A 286 -20.01 -14.40 14.68
C ASP A 286 -20.20 -14.06 13.18
N MET A 287 -19.16 -14.28 12.36
CA MET A 287 -19.19 -14.04 10.92
C MET A 287 -19.61 -15.31 10.17
N LYS A 288 -20.34 -15.14 9.07
CA LYS A 288 -20.62 -16.19 8.10
C LYS A 288 -19.65 -16.16 6.93
N PRO A 289 -19.50 -17.26 6.15
CA PRO A 289 -18.69 -17.25 4.93
C PRO A 289 -19.04 -16.13 3.95
N GLU A 290 -20.30 -15.71 3.89
CA GLU A 290 -20.74 -14.60 3.02
C GLU A 290 -20.36 -13.22 3.59
N ASP A 291 -19.88 -13.14 4.82
CA ASP A 291 -19.48 -11.91 5.49
C ASP A 291 -18.01 -11.57 5.30
N ALA A 292 -17.19 -12.50 4.81
CA ALA A 292 -15.76 -12.32 4.62
C ALA A 292 -15.28 -12.92 3.30
N ARG A 293 -14.43 -12.21 2.58
CA ARG A 293 -13.58 -12.80 1.55
C ARG A 293 -12.13 -12.51 1.89
N SER A 294 -11.28 -13.52 1.77
CA SER A 294 -9.84 -13.37 1.92
C SER A 294 -9.29 -12.76 0.64
N MET A 295 -8.88 -11.50 0.71
CA MET A 295 -8.25 -10.80 -0.39
C MET A 295 -6.73 -10.96 -0.22
N CYS A 296 -6.13 -12.02 -0.78
CA CYS A 296 -4.70 -12.33 -0.62
C CYS A 296 -4.35 -12.83 0.82
N CYS A 297 -3.07 -12.84 1.19
CA CYS A 297 -2.47 -13.58 2.32
C CYS A 297 -3.31 -13.62 3.61
N ARG A 298 -3.78 -12.46 4.09
CA ARG A 298 -4.45 -12.35 5.41
C ARG A 298 -5.45 -11.20 5.52
N LEU A 299 -5.64 -10.40 4.46
CA LEU A 299 -6.60 -9.31 4.46
C LEU A 299 -8.02 -9.88 4.39
N ARG A 300 -8.72 -9.82 5.52
CA ARG A 300 -10.14 -10.15 5.63
C ARG A 300 -10.94 -8.87 5.69
N LEU A 301 -11.79 -8.66 4.69
CA LEU A 301 -12.67 -7.50 4.64
C LEU A 301 -14.04 -7.88 5.23
N ASP A 302 -14.50 -7.10 6.21
CA ASP A 302 -15.85 -7.27 6.76
C ASP A 302 -16.88 -6.71 5.77
N GLN A 303 -17.58 -7.61 5.09
CA GLN A 303 -18.61 -7.24 4.12
C GLN A 303 -19.85 -6.62 4.80
N ARG A 304 -20.02 -6.74 6.11
CA ARG A 304 -21.14 -6.10 6.82
C ARG A 304 -21.01 -4.58 6.77
N GLU A 305 -19.78 -4.06 6.90
CA GLU A 305 -19.51 -2.62 6.76
C GLU A 305 -19.78 -2.14 5.33
N LEU A 306 -19.39 -2.95 4.34
CA LEU A 306 -19.74 -2.69 2.94
C LEU A 306 -21.26 -2.75 2.71
N ARG A 307 -21.98 -3.74 3.26
CA ARG A 307 -23.44 -3.87 3.14
C ARG A 307 -24.20 -2.72 3.82
N LYS A 308 -23.75 -2.26 4.99
CA LYS A 308 -24.30 -1.07 5.67
C LYS A 308 -24.23 0.17 4.78
N ARG A 309 -23.13 0.33 4.03
CA ARG A 309 -22.90 1.47 3.14
C ARG A 309 -23.56 1.31 1.76
N ILE A 310 -23.63 0.08 1.25
CA ILE A 310 -23.96 -0.22 -0.15
C ILE A 310 -25.36 -0.83 -0.31
N GLY A 311 -26.06 -1.28 0.74
CA GLY A 311 -27.46 -1.73 0.65
C GLY A 311 -27.79 -2.65 -0.55
N GLY A 312 -27.79 -3.97 -0.32
CA GLY A 312 -28.20 -4.96 -1.33
C GLY A 312 -27.31 -6.21 -1.32
N LEU A 313 -27.92 -7.36 -1.64
CA LEU A 313 -27.32 -8.70 -1.52
C LEU A 313 -26.20 -8.98 -2.55
N PHE A 314 -26.16 -8.24 -3.66
CA PHE A 314 -25.29 -8.51 -4.82
C PHE A 314 -24.30 -7.39 -5.19
N ALA A 315 -24.28 -6.26 -4.49
CA ALA A 315 -23.79 -5.00 -5.07
C ALA A 315 -22.33 -4.61 -4.74
N ALA A 316 -21.56 -5.41 -4.00
CA ALA A 316 -20.25 -4.95 -3.47
C ALA A 316 -19.11 -5.98 -3.41
N ALA A 317 -19.42 -7.28 -3.28
CA ALA A 317 -18.43 -8.26 -2.84
C ALA A 317 -17.21 -8.45 -3.77
N PRO A 318 -17.31 -8.39 -5.11
CA PRO A 318 -16.14 -8.55 -5.97
C PRO A 318 -15.39 -7.24 -6.28
N LEU A 319 -15.88 -6.08 -5.83
CA LEU A 319 -15.35 -4.75 -6.22
C LEU A 319 -14.82 -3.96 -5.03
N THR A 320 -14.02 -4.62 -4.19
CA THR A 320 -13.39 -4.07 -2.99
C THR A 320 -11.97 -4.60 -2.84
N GLY A 321 -11.20 -4.03 -1.91
CA GLY A 321 -9.79 -4.34 -1.67
C GLY A 321 -9.19 -3.33 -0.70
N SER A 322 -7.87 -3.31 -0.59
CA SER A 322 -7.14 -2.24 0.09
C SER A 322 -6.44 -1.35 -0.93
N LEU A 323 -6.48 -0.02 -0.74
CA LEU A 323 -5.74 0.91 -1.62
C LEU A 323 -4.25 0.95 -1.27
N GLY A 324 -3.90 0.54 -0.05
CA GLY A 324 -2.55 0.53 0.44
C GLY A 324 -2.50 0.19 1.92
N VAL A 325 -1.32 -0.28 2.33
CA VAL A 325 -1.02 -0.64 3.71
C VAL A 325 0.11 0.24 4.23
N VAL A 326 -0.10 0.89 5.37
CA VAL A 326 0.97 1.54 6.15
C VAL A 326 1.17 0.75 7.42
N THR A 327 2.36 0.17 7.62
CA THR A 327 2.67 -0.67 8.78
C THR A 327 3.45 0.11 9.84
N ILE A 328 2.93 0.11 11.07
CA ILE A 328 3.53 0.75 12.23
C ILE A 328 4.57 -0.18 12.88
N ASN A 329 5.78 0.35 13.09
CA ASN A 329 6.88 -0.35 13.77
C ASN A 329 6.73 -0.20 15.29
N LEU A 330 6.01 -1.14 15.91
CA LEU A 330 5.76 -1.13 17.36
C LEU A 330 7.02 -1.31 18.23
N PRO A 331 8.02 -2.13 17.86
CA PRO A 331 9.26 -2.26 18.62
C PRO A 331 9.95 -0.93 18.87
N ARG A 332 10.04 -0.08 17.84
CA ARG A 332 10.61 1.27 17.97
C ARG A 332 9.80 2.14 18.96
N LEU A 333 8.48 2.00 18.98
CA LEU A 333 7.64 2.71 19.95
C LEU A 333 7.92 2.22 21.37
N GLY A 334 7.97 0.90 21.57
CA GLY A 334 8.25 0.30 22.87
C GLY A 334 9.62 0.70 23.42
N TYR A 335 10.62 0.86 22.54
CA TYR A 335 11.96 1.31 22.91
C TYR A 335 12.05 2.80 23.26
N LEU A 336 11.28 3.65 22.58
CA LEU A 336 11.35 5.10 22.76
C LEU A 336 10.46 5.62 23.89
N ALA A 337 9.42 4.88 24.26
CA ALA A 337 8.47 5.27 25.30
C ALA A 337 8.99 4.92 26.70
N GLN A 338 8.76 5.81 27.66
CA GLN A 338 9.09 5.57 29.07
C GLN A 338 8.03 4.73 29.77
N ASP A 339 6.78 4.86 29.34
CA ASP A 339 5.63 4.16 29.89
C ASP A 339 4.58 3.89 28.81
N GLU A 340 3.52 3.19 29.20
CA GLU A 340 2.42 2.84 28.28
C GLU A 340 1.65 4.08 27.77
N ALA A 341 1.55 5.15 28.56
CA ALA A 341 0.84 6.36 28.13
C ALA A 341 1.60 7.04 26.99
N GLU A 342 2.92 7.19 27.12
CA GLU A 342 3.76 7.72 26.05
C GLU A 342 3.78 6.79 24.82
N PHE A 343 3.75 5.48 25.02
CA PHE A 343 3.65 4.50 23.93
C PHE A 343 2.39 4.73 23.08
N LEU A 344 1.22 4.85 23.74
CA LEU A 344 -0.05 5.07 23.06
C LEU A 344 -0.16 6.45 22.40
N GLU A 345 0.38 7.49 23.03
CA GLU A 345 0.43 8.83 22.43
C GLU A 345 1.25 8.83 21.13
N ARG A 346 2.44 8.22 21.15
CA ARG A 346 3.30 8.11 19.96
C ARG A 346 2.66 7.22 18.89
N LEU A 347 1.96 6.17 19.29
CA LEU A 347 1.21 5.31 18.39
C LEU A 347 0.14 6.11 17.64
N GLU A 348 -0.64 6.93 18.36
CA GLU A 348 -1.66 7.80 17.75
C GLU A 348 -1.07 8.76 16.73
N GLN A 349 0.03 9.43 17.09
CA GLN A 349 0.73 10.36 16.18
C GLN A 349 1.16 9.66 14.89
N LEU A 350 1.67 8.42 14.96
CA LEU A 350 2.03 7.66 13.77
C LEU A 350 0.80 7.19 12.97
N MET A 351 -0.30 6.86 13.64
CA MET A 351 -1.56 6.50 12.98
C MET A 351 -2.16 7.70 12.22
N GLU A 352 -2.05 8.92 12.73
CA GLU A 352 -2.44 10.14 12.00
C GLU A 352 -1.60 10.38 10.75
N VAL A 353 -0.29 10.08 10.82
CA VAL A 353 0.59 10.11 9.64
C VAL A 353 0.18 9.03 8.64
N ALA A 354 -0.15 7.83 9.11
CA ALA A 354 -0.65 6.75 8.26
C ALA A 354 -1.95 7.13 7.56
N ARG A 355 -2.90 7.73 8.29
CA ARG A 355 -4.16 8.27 7.75
C ARG A 355 -3.89 9.26 6.63
N THR A 356 -3.08 10.28 6.91
CA THR A 356 -2.70 11.30 5.92
C THR A 356 -2.10 10.67 4.67
N SER A 357 -1.18 9.72 4.83
CA SER A 357 -0.55 9.02 3.70
C SER A 357 -1.56 8.23 2.85
N LEU A 358 -2.48 7.51 3.49
CA LEU A 358 -3.49 6.70 2.82
C LEU A 358 -4.54 7.57 2.10
N GLU A 359 -4.93 8.69 2.70
CA GLU A 359 -5.86 9.66 2.09
C GLU A 359 -5.23 10.35 0.87
N ILE A 360 -3.96 10.74 0.93
CA ILE A 360 -3.23 11.26 -0.24
C ILE A 360 -3.19 10.20 -1.35
N LYS A 361 -2.89 8.94 -1.00
CA LYS A 361 -2.87 7.85 -1.98
C LYS A 361 -4.24 7.64 -2.63
N ARG A 362 -5.33 7.71 -1.85
CA ARG A 362 -6.70 7.62 -2.37
C ARG A 362 -6.99 8.73 -3.38
N LYS A 363 -6.68 9.99 -3.05
CA LYS A 363 -6.85 11.13 -3.98
C LYS A 363 -6.09 10.90 -5.29
N MET A 364 -4.85 10.41 -5.20
CA MET A 364 -4.03 10.09 -6.38
C MET A 364 -4.60 8.94 -7.22
N LEU A 365 -5.07 7.87 -6.59
CA LEU A 365 -5.69 6.74 -7.32
C LEU A 365 -6.95 7.18 -8.06
N GLU A 366 -7.79 8.02 -7.45
CA GLU A 366 -8.97 8.59 -8.13
C GLU A 366 -8.57 9.42 -9.35
N LEU A 367 -7.63 10.36 -9.19
CA LEU A 367 -7.14 11.22 -10.26
C LEU A 367 -6.60 10.39 -11.44
N LEU A 368 -5.71 9.44 -11.15
CA LEU A 368 -5.09 8.59 -12.16
C LEU A 368 -6.10 7.66 -12.84
N THR A 369 -7.13 7.20 -12.12
CA THR A 369 -8.22 6.40 -12.70
C THR A 369 -9.06 7.23 -13.66
N GLU A 370 -9.39 8.48 -13.31
CA GLU A 370 -10.14 9.39 -14.17
C GLU A 370 -9.35 9.75 -15.43
N GLN A 371 -8.04 9.99 -15.28
CA GLN A 371 -7.11 10.25 -16.38
C GLN A 371 -6.87 9.01 -17.28
N GLY A 372 -7.24 7.81 -16.83
CA GLY A 372 -7.26 6.60 -17.64
C GLY A 372 -6.09 5.64 -17.41
N LEU A 373 -5.27 5.83 -16.38
CA LEU A 373 -4.12 4.96 -16.09
C LEU A 373 -4.55 3.53 -15.69
N TYR A 374 -5.76 3.37 -15.14
CA TYR A 374 -6.29 2.08 -14.70
C TYR A 374 -7.54 1.69 -15.51
N PRO A 375 -7.43 1.35 -16.81
CA PRO A 375 -8.58 1.15 -17.69
C PRO A 375 -9.48 -0.01 -17.24
N TYR A 376 -8.90 -1.13 -16.81
CA TYR A 376 -9.65 -2.28 -16.27
C TYR A 376 -10.39 -1.92 -14.98
N SER A 377 -9.68 -1.36 -13.99
CA SER A 377 -10.30 -0.93 -12.74
C SER A 377 -11.37 0.12 -12.99
N ARG A 378 -11.12 1.09 -13.87
CA ARG A 378 -12.10 2.10 -14.27
C ARG A 378 -13.36 1.45 -14.80
N HIS A 379 -13.25 0.48 -15.72
CA HIS A 379 -14.39 -0.24 -16.30
C HIS A 379 -15.21 -0.98 -15.22
N TYR A 380 -14.57 -1.83 -14.43
CA TYR A 380 -15.28 -2.63 -13.41
C TYR A 380 -15.82 -1.78 -12.25
N LEU A 381 -15.16 -0.66 -11.92
CA LEU A 381 -15.59 0.26 -10.85
C LEU A 381 -16.54 1.37 -11.33
N GLN A 382 -16.98 1.38 -12.59
CA GLN A 382 -17.94 2.39 -13.09
C GLN A 382 -19.25 2.40 -12.28
N GLY A 383 -19.72 1.23 -11.83
CA GLY A 383 -20.88 1.13 -10.94
C GLY A 383 -20.68 1.89 -9.64
N THR A 384 -19.53 1.67 -9.00
CA THR A 384 -19.13 2.37 -7.77
C THR A 384 -19.04 3.88 -7.99
N ARG A 385 -18.39 4.32 -9.07
CA ARG A 385 -18.26 5.75 -9.42
C ARG A 385 -19.62 6.42 -9.64
N ARG A 386 -20.54 5.79 -10.37
CA ARG A 386 -21.90 6.31 -10.60
C ARG A 386 -22.68 6.46 -9.29
N ARG A 387 -22.46 5.55 -8.34
CA ARG A 387 -23.22 5.49 -7.09
C ARG A 387 -22.68 6.42 -6.02
N PHE A 388 -21.37 6.44 -5.82
CA PHE A 388 -20.71 7.12 -4.70
C PHE A 388 -19.90 8.34 -5.12
N GLY A 389 -19.78 8.61 -6.42
CA GLY A 389 -18.97 9.71 -6.90
C GLY A 389 -17.47 9.46 -6.75
N SER A 390 -17.00 8.22 -6.57
CA SER A 390 -15.57 7.88 -6.68
C SER A 390 -15.38 6.40 -7.01
N TYR A 391 -14.27 6.03 -7.67
CA TYR A 391 -14.05 4.64 -8.12
C TYR A 391 -13.68 3.73 -6.93
N TRP A 392 -12.93 4.26 -5.96
CA TRP A 392 -12.30 3.51 -4.88
C TRP A 392 -13.03 3.66 -3.53
N SER A 393 -14.27 4.17 -3.52
CA SER A 393 -15.13 4.29 -2.32
C SER A 393 -15.22 3.02 -1.48
N ASN A 394 -15.25 1.85 -2.13
CA ASN A 394 -15.40 0.56 -1.47
C ASN A 394 -14.06 -0.04 -1.01
N HIS A 395 -12.93 0.65 -1.19
CA HIS A 395 -11.61 0.14 -0.82
C HIS A 395 -11.14 0.68 0.52
N PHE A 396 -10.54 -0.19 1.32
CA PHE A 396 -10.08 0.09 2.67
C PHE A 396 -8.71 0.78 2.66
N SER A 397 -8.56 1.74 3.57
CA SER A 397 -7.29 2.33 3.98
C SER A 397 -6.73 1.46 5.11
N THR A 398 -5.67 0.69 4.84
CA THR A 398 -5.19 -0.32 5.79
C THR A 398 -4.04 0.20 6.64
N VAL A 399 -4.21 0.17 7.96
CA VAL A 399 -3.13 0.38 8.90
C VAL A 399 -2.73 -0.97 9.46
N GLY A 400 -1.46 -1.31 9.36
CA GLY A 400 -0.91 -2.57 9.83
C GLY A 400 0.05 -2.39 11.00
N LEU A 401 0.44 -3.49 11.62
CA LEU A 401 1.40 -3.49 12.72
C LEU A 401 2.37 -4.68 12.64
N ILE A 402 3.54 -4.51 13.24
CA ILE A 402 4.59 -5.53 13.33
C ILE A 402 5.31 -5.45 14.67
N GLY A 403 5.77 -6.60 15.18
CA GLY A 403 6.74 -6.66 16.29
C GLY A 403 6.14 -6.41 17.67
N MET A 404 4.89 -6.79 17.92
CA MET A 404 4.28 -6.57 19.25
C MET A 404 5.06 -7.29 20.36
N ASN A 405 5.64 -8.46 20.09
CA ASN A 405 6.50 -9.14 21.06
C ASN A 405 7.73 -8.30 21.44
N GLU A 406 8.45 -7.77 20.46
CA GLU A 406 9.62 -6.93 20.74
C GLU A 406 9.20 -5.57 21.30
N ALA A 407 8.03 -5.04 20.97
CA ALA A 407 7.48 -3.86 21.64
C ALA A 407 7.28 -4.10 23.15
N CYS A 408 6.71 -5.26 23.53
CA CYS A 408 6.57 -5.64 24.94
C CYS A 408 7.95 -5.80 25.61
N LEU A 409 8.91 -6.44 24.94
CA LEU A 409 10.26 -6.61 25.48
C LEU A 409 10.96 -5.27 25.73
N ASN A 410 10.87 -4.34 24.78
CA ASN A 410 11.51 -3.04 24.91
C ASN A 410 10.83 -2.12 25.94
N LEU A 411 9.51 -2.20 26.09
CA LEU A 411 8.76 -1.34 27.02
C LEU A 411 8.66 -1.90 28.45
N LEU A 412 8.34 -3.19 28.56
CA LEU A 412 8.03 -3.86 29.84
C LEU A 412 9.17 -4.74 30.34
N GLY A 413 10.16 -5.05 29.50
CA GLY A 413 11.16 -6.08 29.79
C GLY A 413 10.63 -7.52 29.72
N ALA A 414 9.38 -7.71 29.27
CA ALA A 414 8.72 -9.01 29.18
C ALA A 414 8.03 -9.19 27.82
N GLY A 415 8.10 -10.40 27.25
CA GLY A 415 7.52 -10.70 25.93
C GLY A 415 5.99 -10.79 25.92
N ILE A 416 5.42 -10.93 24.72
CA ILE A 416 3.95 -10.93 24.52
C ILE A 416 3.22 -12.07 25.24
N ALA A 417 3.91 -13.18 25.51
CA ALA A 417 3.31 -14.32 26.22
C ALA A 417 3.19 -14.10 27.73
N HIS A 418 3.92 -13.14 28.30
CA HIS A 418 3.76 -12.76 29.70
C HIS A 418 2.38 -12.12 29.90
N PRO A 419 1.68 -12.32 31.04
CA PRO A 419 0.36 -11.74 31.28
C PRO A 419 0.30 -10.23 31.02
N GLU A 420 1.33 -9.49 31.42
CA GLU A 420 1.42 -8.04 31.17
C GLU A 420 1.64 -7.69 29.70
N GLY A 421 2.49 -8.45 28.99
CA GLY A 421 2.72 -8.27 27.55
C GLY A 421 1.46 -8.57 26.73
N LYS A 422 0.74 -9.64 27.08
CA LYS A 422 -0.56 -9.97 26.47
C LYS A 422 -1.58 -8.86 26.72
N ALA A 423 -1.64 -8.34 27.94
CA ALA A 423 -2.56 -7.26 28.30
C ALA A 423 -2.24 -5.96 27.53
N LEU A 424 -0.96 -5.59 27.40
CA LEU A 424 -0.52 -4.45 26.57
C LEU A 424 -0.88 -4.65 25.09
N ALA A 425 -0.66 -5.85 24.55
CA ALA A 425 -1.01 -6.16 23.16
C ALA A 425 -2.52 -6.01 22.90
N VAL A 426 -3.37 -6.50 23.79
CA VAL A 426 -4.84 -6.34 23.68
C VAL A 426 -5.22 -4.86 23.70
N ARG A 427 -4.73 -4.10 24.69
CA ARG A 427 -5.02 -2.66 24.78
C ARG A 427 -4.51 -1.87 23.58
N THR A 428 -3.35 -2.26 23.03
CA THR A 428 -2.80 -1.66 21.81
C THR A 428 -3.73 -1.90 20.62
N LEU A 429 -4.22 -3.13 20.43
CA LEU A 429 -5.14 -3.46 19.34
C LEU A 429 -6.50 -2.78 19.50
N GLU A 430 -7.03 -2.70 20.72
CA GLU A 430 -8.26 -1.97 21.05
C GLU A 430 -8.11 -0.48 20.74
N PHE A 431 -7.02 0.14 21.17
CA PHE A 431 -6.68 1.53 20.88
C PHE A 431 -6.62 1.78 19.37
N MET A 432 -5.85 0.98 18.63
CA MET A 432 -5.75 1.12 17.18
C MET A 432 -7.11 0.96 16.49
N ARG A 433 -7.94 0.01 16.93
CA ARG A 433 -9.29 -0.19 16.39
C ARG A 433 -10.17 1.04 16.62
N GLU A 434 -10.12 1.64 17.80
CA GLU A 434 -10.88 2.85 18.14
C GLU A 434 -10.42 4.07 17.34
N THR A 435 -9.11 4.26 17.19
CA THR A 435 -8.53 5.30 16.35
C THR A 435 -8.97 5.15 14.89
N LEU A 436 -8.95 3.93 14.34
CA LEU A 436 -9.43 3.69 12.96
C LEU A 436 -10.93 3.94 12.84
N ALA A 437 -11.74 3.58 13.84
CA ALA A 437 -13.17 3.90 13.85
C ALA A 437 -13.42 5.42 13.83
N ARG A 438 -12.61 6.19 14.58
CA ARG A 438 -12.60 7.66 14.52
C ARG A 438 -12.27 8.16 13.12
N PHE A 439 -11.22 7.62 12.48
CA PHE A 439 -10.85 8.01 11.12
C PHE A 439 -11.97 7.74 10.11
N GLN A 440 -12.65 6.59 10.22
CA GLN A 440 -13.80 6.30 9.36
C GLN A 440 -14.94 7.32 9.55
N ALA A 441 -15.19 7.76 10.78
CA ALA A 441 -16.22 8.76 11.07
C ALA A 441 -15.84 10.16 10.54
N GLU A 442 -14.57 10.52 10.63
CA GLU A 442 -14.07 11.83 10.20
C GLU A 442 -13.92 11.97 8.69
N THR A 443 -13.43 10.92 8.01
CA THR A 443 -13.16 10.97 6.56
C THR A 443 -14.25 10.31 5.71
N GLU A 444 -15.22 9.64 6.35
CA GLU A 444 -16.23 8.80 5.70
C GLU A 444 -15.63 7.70 4.79
N HIS A 445 -14.35 7.34 4.96
CA HIS A 445 -13.71 6.27 4.21
C HIS A 445 -13.58 5.00 5.04
N LEU A 446 -13.44 3.85 4.38
CA LEU A 446 -13.27 2.57 5.06
C LEU A 446 -11.83 2.41 5.54
N TYR A 447 -11.64 1.96 6.78
CA TYR A 447 -10.35 1.66 7.38
C TYR A 447 -10.38 0.27 7.99
N ASN A 448 -9.24 -0.42 7.97
CA ASN A 448 -9.09 -1.70 8.67
C ASN A 448 -7.71 -1.82 9.30
N LEU A 449 -7.66 -2.66 10.34
CA LEU A 449 -6.43 -3.07 11.00
C LEU A 449 -5.96 -4.39 10.38
N GLU A 450 -4.68 -4.47 10.04
CA GLU A 450 -4.09 -5.68 9.46
C GLU A 450 -2.90 -6.19 10.26
N ALA A 451 -2.88 -7.51 10.47
CA ALA A 451 -1.65 -8.22 10.82
C ALA A 451 -0.79 -8.37 9.56
N THR A 452 -0.05 -7.31 9.20
CA THR A 452 0.77 -7.26 7.97
C THR A 452 1.65 -8.51 7.86
N PRO A 453 1.69 -9.23 6.73
CA PRO A 453 2.58 -10.39 6.55
C PRO A 453 4.07 -10.06 6.68
N ALA A 454 4.45 -8.84 6.31
CA ALA A 454 5.73 -8.21 6.60
C ALA A 454 7.01 -8.97 6.19
N GLU A 455 6.94 -9.82 5.16
CA GLU A 455 8.06 -10.67 4.70
C GLU A 455 9.40 -9.92 4.58
N GLY A 456 9.41 -8.81 3.82
CA GLY A 456 10.60 -7.95 3.73
C GLY A 456 10.68 -6.86 4.80
N ALA A 457 9.55 -6.47 5.40
CA ALA A 457 9.49 -5.37 6.36
C ALA A 457 10.06 -5.76 7.73
N SER A 458 9.86 -7.02 8.16
CA SER A 458 10.36 -7.54 9.44
C SER A 458 11.87 -7.33 9.59
N PHE A 459 12.65 -7.88 8.65
CA PHE A 459 14.11 -7.73 8.63
C PHE A 459 14.55 -6.29 8.40
N ARG A 460 13.94 -5.59 7.42
CA ARG A 460 14.34 -4.23 7.05
C ARG A 460 14.17 -3.24 8.20
N LEU A 461 13.06 -3.32 8.94
CA LEU A 461 12.79 -2.44 10.06
C LEU A 461 13.72 -2.73 11.23
N ALA A 462 13.89 -4.01 11.59
CA ALA A 462 14.77 -4.41 12.69
C ALA A 462 16.24 -4.03 12.42
N ARG A 463 16.74 -4.23 11.19
CA ARG A 463 18.10 -3.81 10.82
C ARG A 463 18.28 -2.30 10.93
N ALA A 464 17.35 -1.52 10.39
CA ALA A 464 17.41 -0.06 10.46
C ALA A 464 17.29 0.47 11.91
N ASP A 465 16.62 -0.27 12.79
CA ASP A 465 16.57 0.04 14.21
C ASP A 465 17.88 -0.29 14.91
N LYS A 466 18.46 -1.47 14.69
CA LYS A 466 19.78 -1.84 15.24
C LYS A 466 20.89 -0.87 14.84
N GLU A 467 20.85 -0.35 13.62
CA GLU A 467 21.81 0.66 13.16
C GLU A 467 21.69 1.99 13.93
N ARG A 468 20.48 2.35 14.38
CA ARG A 468 20.20 3.63 15.06
C ARG A 468 20.23 3.53 16.58
N PHE A 469 19.82 2.39 17.09
CA PHE A 469 19.64 2.07 18.51
C PHE A 469 20.27 0.70 18.75
N PRO A 470 21.60 0.60 18.94
CA PRO A 470 22.29 -0.69 19.00
C PRO A 470 21.75 -1.65 20.07
N ASP A 471 21.23 -1.10 21.17
CA ASP A 471 20.67 -1.76 22.34
C ASP A 471 19.17 -2.08 22.23
N ILE A 472 18.47 -1.67 21.17
CA ILE A 472 17.07 -2.06 20.96
C ILE A 472 16.96 -3.59 20.87
N ILE A 473 15.95 -4.14 21.53
CA ILE A 473 15.69 -5.57 21.52
C ILE A 473 14.97 -5.94 20.22
N THR A 474 15.57 -6.87 19.46
CA THR A 474 15.01 -7.46 18.25
C THR A 474 15.03 -9.00 18.39
N ALA A 475 14.25 -9.71 17.59
CA ALA A 475 14.43 -11.15 17.43
C ALA A 475 15.60 -11.46 16.48
N GLY A 476 16.04 -12.71 16.45
CA GLY A 476 17.11 -13.18 15.56
C GLY A 476 18.51 -12.92 16.09
N THR A 477 19.48 -12.82 15.16
CA THR A 477 20.90 -12.56 15.47
C THR A 477 21.29 -11.15 15.09
N ASP A 478 22.46 -10.68 15.52
CA ASP A 478 22.97 -9.34 15.13
C ASP A 478 23.15 -9.20 13.61
N GLN A 479 23.43 -10.31 12.90
CA GLN A 479 23.56 -10.32 11.44
C GLN A 479 22.22 -10.45 10.72
N ALA A 480 21.22 -11.04 11.39
CA ALA A 480 19.89 -11.29 10.86
C ALA A 480 18.78 -10.84 11.84
N PRO A 481 18.75 -9.55 12.25
CA PRO A 481 17.74 -9.08 13.18
C PRO A 481 16.39 -9.00 12.48
N HIS A 482 15.33 -9.43 13.15
CA HIS A 482 13.98 -9.38 12.61
C HIS A 482 12.96 -9.08 13.72
N TYR A 483 11.74 -8.77 13.32
CA TYR A 483 10.61 -8.60 14.23
C TYR A 483 9.60 -9.72 14.08
N THR A 484 9.08 -10.17 15.20
CA THR A 484 8.00 -11.17 15.24
C THR A 484 6.77 -10.60 14.53
N ASN A 485 6.14 -11.41 13.70
CA ASN A 485 5.09 -10.91 12.82
C ASN A 485 3.87 -10.44 13.63
N SER A 486 3.44 -9.19 13.40
CA SER A 486 2.28 -8.55 14.04
C SER A 486 2.18 -8.82 15.55
N THR A 487 1.22 -9.65 15.98
CA THR A 487 0.95 -10.03 17.37
C THR A 487 1.17 -11.53 17.63
N HIS A 488 1.96 -12.20 16.78
CA HIS A 488 2.28 -13.61 16.95
C HIS A 488 3.20 -13.83 18.16
N LEU A 489 3.18 -15.06 18.66
CA LEU A 489 4.25 -15.55 19.52
C LEU A 489 5.54 -15.66 18.69
N PRO A 490 6.72 -15.49 19.32
CA PRO A 490 7.99 -15.79 18.66
C PRO A 490 8.01 -17.21 18.11
N VAL A 491 8.66 -17.43 16.95
CA VAL A 491 8.65 -18.71 16.22
C VAL A 491 9.07 -19.90 17.08
N SER A 492 10.02 -19.71 17.98
CA SER A 492 10.55 -20.75 18.87
C SER A 492 10.02 -20.65 20.30
N TYR A 493 8.85 -20.05 20.50
CA TYR A 493 8.29 -19.85 21.84
C TYR A 493 7.81 -21.16 22.48
N THR A 494 7.08 -21.98 21.73
CA THR A 494 6.54 -23.28 22.19
C THR A 494 6.42 -24.23 21.01
N ASP A 495 6.55 -25.53 21.28
CA ASP A 495 6.21 -26.63 20.37
C ASP A 495 4.79 -27.17 20.60
N ASP A 496 4.12 -26.72 21.65
CA ASP A 496 2.70 -27.00 21.91
C ASP A 496 1.81 -26.25 20.91
N LEU A 497 0.91 -26.98 20.28
CA LEU A 497 -0.06 -26.43 19.33
C LEU A 497 -1.22 -25.72 20.04
N PHE A 498 -1.47 -26.03 21.32
CA PHE A 498 -2.69 -25.64 22.05
C PHE A 498 -2.51 -24.49 23.05
#